data_AF-A0A6N4QXP4-F1
#
_entry.id   AF-A0A6N4QXP4-F1
#
_cell.length_a   1.000
_cell.length_b   1.000
_cell.length_c   1.000
_cell.angle_alpha   90.00
_cell.angle_beta   90.00
_cell.angle_gamma   90.00
#
_symmetry.space_group_name_H-M   'P 1'
#
loop_
_entity.id
_entity.type
_entity.pdbx_description
1 polymer ?
#
loop_
_entity_poly.entity_id
_entity_poly.type
_entity_poly.pdbx_seq_one_letter_code
_entity_poly.pdbx_strand_id
1 'polypeptide(L)' 'MPHQTPAQERKVHKVMHEFKEGDLKSSTGHKVKSPKQAIAIALSEAGASKPPSKRGTTKRGKAAQKAINTRERKETKH' A
#
# COMPACT_ATOMS: atom_id res chain seq x y z
N MET A 1 -7.60 -24.81 0.01
CA MET A 1 -7.35 -23.35 -0.02
C MET A 1 -5.96 -23.13 -0.61
N PRO A 2 -5.68 -22.05 -1.36
CA PRO A 2 -4.30 -21.79 -1.78
C PRO A 2 -3.46 -21.55 -0.52
N HIS A 3 -2.55 -22.46 -0.22
CA HIS A 3 -1.58 -22.31 0.86
C HIS A 3 -0.49 -21.36 0.38
N GLN A 4 0.02 -20.50 1.27
CA GLN A 4 1.13 -19.60 0.94
C GLN A 4 2.34 -20.44 0.52
N THR A 5 3.10 -19.97 -0.47
CA THR A 5 4.33 -20.66 -0.86
C THR A 5 5.42 -20.41 0.19
N PRO A 6 6.41 -21.30 0.34
CA PRO A 6 7.52 -21.08 1.28
C PRO A 6 8.26 -19.75 1.05
N ALA A 7 8.28 -19.26 -0.20
CA ALA A 7 8.87 -17.96 -0.52
C ALA A 7 8.03 -16.79 0.01
N GLN A 8 6.71 -16.92 0.02
CA GLN A 8 5.80 -15.93 0.60
C GLN A 8 5.93 -15.89 2.12
N GLU A 9 5.97 -17.06 2.77
CA GLU A 9 6.16 -17.17 4.21
C GLU A 9 7.47 -16.53 4.67
N ARG A 10 8.58 -16.76 3.94
CA ARG A 10 9.87 -16.13 4.23
C ARG A 10 9.81 -14.60 4.19
N LYS A 11 9.10 -14.03 3.21
CA LYS A 11 8.92 -12.57 3.11
C LYS A 11 8.09 -12.03 4.27
N VAL A 12 6.97 -12.69 4.59
CA VAL A 12 6.14 -12.30 5.73
C VAL A 12 6.93 -12.36 7.02
N HIS A 13 7.67 -13.45 7.23
CA HIS A 13 8.52 -13.62 8.41
C HIS A 13 9.59 -12.52 8.51
N LYS A 14 10.27 -12.20 7.40
CA LYS A 14 11.28 -11.15 7.36
C LYS A 14 10.70 -9.79 7.76
N VAL A 15 9.60 -9.38 7.15
CA VAL A 15 8.94 -8.08 7.46
C VAL A 15 8.47 -8.03 8.90
N MET A 16 7.89 -9.12 9.41
CA MET A 16 7.42 -9.19 10.79
C MET A 16 8.58 -9.20 11.79
N HIS A 17 9.72 -9.79 11.44
CA HIS A 17 10.94 -9.73 12.22
C HIS A 17 11.47 -8.29 12.29
N GLU A 18 11.62 -7.61 11.15
CA GLU A 18 12.02 -6.19 11.11
C GLU A 18 11.05 -5.28 11.88
N PHE A 19 9.75 -5.59 11.87
CA PHE A 19 8.77 -4.86 12.69
C PHE A 19 8.98 -5.10 14.20
N LYS A 20 9.30 -6.33 14.60
CA LYS A 20 9.57 -6.70 15.99
C LYS A 20 10.83 -6.03 16.53
N GLU A 21 11.89 -5.96 15.70
CA GLU A 21 13.12 -5.21 16.01
C GLU A 21 12.89 -3.68 15.97
N GLY A 22 11.83 -3.24 15.28
CA GLY A 22 11.48 -1.83 15.14
C GLY A 22 12.24 -1.12 14.02
N ASP A 23 12.77 -1.86 13.06
CA ASP A 23 13.50 -1.33 11.91
C ASP A 23 12.64 -1.20 10.65
N LEU A 24 11.44 -1.80 10.66
CA LEU A 24 10.53 -1.75 9.52
C LEU A 24 10.15 -0.31 9.17
N LYS A 25 10.43 0.08 7.91
CA LYS A 25 10.07 1.38 7.35
C LYS A 25 8.99 1.24 6.29
N SER A 26 8.13 2.25 6.23
CA SER A 26 7.20 2.46 5.12
C SER A 26 7.95 2.94 3.87
N SER A 27 7.27 2.92 2.72
CA SER A 27 7.81 3.46 1.46
C SER A 27 8.18 4.95 1.54
N THR A 28 7.55 5.69 2.46
CA THR A 28 7.87 7.10 2.75
C THR A 28 9.03 7.28 3.73
N GLY A 29 9.68 6.19 4.17
CA GLY A 29 10.82 6.20 5.09
C GLY A 29 10.45 6.30 6.58
N HIS A 30 9.18 6.48 6.92
CA HIS A 30 8.72 6.52 8.30
C HIS A 30 8.69 5.13 8.94
N LYS A 31 9.12 5.03 10.19
CA LYS A 31 9.04 3.81 11.02
C LYS A 31 7.60 3.35 11.17
N VAL A 32 7.37 2.06 10.94
CA VAL A 32 6.06 1.42 11.08
C VAL A 32 5.78 1.22 12.57
N LYS A 33 4.68 1.80 13.05
CA LYS A 33 4.30 1.77 14.47
C LYS A 33 3.18 0.78 14.78
N SER A 34 2.43 0.36 13.77
CA SER A 34 1.25 -0.47 13.97
C SER A 34 1.43 -1.88 13.38
N PRO A 35 1.07 -2.94 14.11
CA PRO A 35 1.14 -4.32 13.60
C PRO A 35 0.30 -4.52 12.33
N LYS A 36 -0.86 -3.85 12.25
CA LYS A 36 -1.73 -3.89 11.08
C LYS A 36 -1.06 -3.36 9.81
N GLN A 37 -0.24 -2.30 9.94
CA GLN A 37 0.52 -1.76 8.82
C GLN A 37 1.67 -2.70 8.43
N ALA A 38 2.35 -3.31 9.40
CA ALA A 38 3.38 -4.32 9.12
C ALA A 38 2.81 -5.51 8.35
N ILE A 39 1.64 -6.03 8.76
CA ILE A 39 0.93 -7.10 8.05
C ILE A 39 0.57 -6.68 6.62
N ALA A 40 0.11 -5.44 6.42
CA ALA A 40 -0.21 -4.94 5.09
C ALA A 40 1.02 -4.88 4.17
N ILE A 41 2.18 -4.47 4.69
CA ILE A 41 3.45 -4.48 3.97
C ILE A 41 3.88 -5.92 3.66
N ALA A 42 3.84 -6.81 4.65
CA ALA A 42 4.19 -8.23 4.51
C ALA A 42 3.36 -8.92 3.42
N LEU A 43 2.04 -8.71 3.42
CA LEU A 43 1.13 -9.26 2.40
C LEU A 43 1.40 -8.67 1.01
N SER A 44 1.75 -7.38 0.94
CA SER A 44 2.07 -6.71 -0.32
C SER A 44 3.39 -7.21 -0.90
N GLU A 45 4.44 -7.40 -0.09
CA GLU A 45 5.73 -7.96 -0.52
C GLU A 45 5.64 -9.43 -0.92
N ALA A 46 4.82 -10.20 -0.21
CA ALA A 46 4.54 -11.60 -0.52
C ALA A 46 3.64 -11.78 -1.75
N GLY A 47 3.04 -10.72 -2.31
CA GLY A 47 2.07 -10.84 -3.39
C GLY A 47 0.82 -11.62 -2.97
N ALA A 48 0.54 -11.68 -1.66
CA ALA A 48 -0.62 -12.33 -1.06
C ALA A 48 -1.75 -11.34 -0.77
N SER A 49 -1.58 -10.07 -1.16
CA SER A 49 -2.61 -9.05 -1.03
C SER A 49 -3.77 -9.35 -2.00
N LYS A 50 -5.00 -9.24 -1.50
CA LYS A 50 -6.18 -9.27 -2.35
C LYS A 50 -6.10 -8.05 -3.28
N PRO A 51 -6.24 -8.19 -4.61
CA PRO A 51 -6.31 -7.02 -5.48
C PRO A 51 -7.42 -6.11 -4.96
N PRO A 52 -7.23 -4.78 -4.98
CA PRO A 52 -8.28 -3.87 -4.56
C PRO A 52 -9.50 -4.18 -5.42
N SER A 53 -10.58 -4.65 -4.78
CA SER A 53 -11.85 -4.79 -5.49
C SER A 53 -12.15 -3.42 -6.09
N LYS A 54 -12.67 -3.36 -7.33
CA LYS A 54 -13.08 -2.11 -8.00
C LYS A 54 -14.25 -1.39 -7.28
N ARG A 55 -14.36 -1.51 -5.96
CA ARG A 55 -15.38 -0.91 -5.12
C ARG A 55 -14.81 0.34 -4.47
N GLY A 56 -14.93 1.46 -5.21
CA GLY A 56 -14.76 2.83 -4.73
C GLY A 56 -13.31 3.26 -4.62
N THR A 57 -12.76 3.95 -5.62
CA THR A 57 -12.81 5.42 -5.60
C THR A 57 -13.62 5.95 -4.42
N THR A 58 -12.98 6.02 -3.24
CA THR A 58 -13.53 6.81 -2.14
C THR A 58 -13.84 8.20 -2.70
N LYS A 59 -14.94 8.83 -2.25
CA LYS A 59 -15.36 10.16 -2.74
C LYS A 59 -14.20 11.20 -2.76
N ARG A 60 -13.14 10.99 -1.96
CA ARG A 60 -11.87 11.74 -1.97
C ARG A 60 -11.05 11.59 -3.26
N GLY A 61 -10.95 10.39 -3.83
CA GLY A 61 -10.20 10.15 -5.08
C GLY A 61 -10.83 10.83 -6.29
N LYS A 62 -12.17 10.82 -6.42
CA LYS A 62 -12.87 11.52 -7.51
C LYS A 62 -12.75 13.04 -7.42
N ALA A 63 -12.80 13.62 -6.22
CA ALA A 63 -12.65 15.06 -6.04
C ALA A 63 -11.22 15.54 -6.35
N ALA A 64 -10.20 14.78 -5.93
CA ALA A 64 -8.81 15.07 -6.24
C ALA A 64 -8.54 14.97 -7.76
N GLN A 65 -8.99 13.89 -8.42
CA GLN A 65 -8.80 13.72 -9.87
C GLN A 65 -9.47 14.84 -10.68
N LYS A 66 -10.67 15.29 -10.27
CA LYS A 66 -11.40 16.39 -10.94
C LYS A 66 -10.67 17.73 -10.76
N ALA A 67 -10.11 18.00 -9.58
CA ALA A 67 -9.35 19.23 -9.33
C ALA A 67 -8.07 19.31 -10.18
N ILE A 68 -7.37 18.19 -10.38
CA ILE A 68 -6.15 18.11 -11.19
C ILE A 68 -6.50 18.37 -12.67
N ASN A 69 -7.51 17.66 -13.20
CA ASN A 69 -7.95 17.83 -14.60
C ASN A 69 -8.53 19.24 -14.88
N THR A 70 -9.14 19.89 -13.89
CA THR A 70 -9.66 21.27 -14.05
C THR A 70 -8.54 22.32 -14.07
N ARG A 71 -7.37 22.04 -13.48
CA ARG A 71 -6.23 22.97 -13.47
C ARG A 71 -5.47 22.93 -14.80
N GLU A 72 -5.21 21.74 -15.35
CA GLU A 72 -4.56 21.59 -16.67
C GLU A 72 -5.35 22.24 -17.81
N ARG A 73 -6.69 22.24 -17.73
CA ARG A 73 -7.55 22.87 -18.75
C ARG A 73 -7.56 24.40 -18.73
N LYS A 74 -7.06 25.04 -17.65
CA LYS A 74 -6.99 26.50 -17.53
C LYS A 74 -5.65 27.07 -17.99
N GLU A 75 -4.58 26.30 -17.94
CA GLU A 75 -3.24 26.72 -18.39
C GLU A 75 -3.04 26.58 -19.91
N THR A 76 -3.87 25.78 -20.58
CA THR A 76 -3.80 25.51 -22.03
C THR A 76 -4.60 26.49 -22.89
N LYS A 77 -5.13 27.57 -22.32
CA LYS A 77 -5.77 28.67 -23.05
C LYS A 77 -5.01 29.98 -22.82
N HIS A 78 -3.89 30.16 -23.49
CA HIS A 78 -3.33 31.46 -23.88
C HIS A 78 -3.04 31.38 -25.37
#